data_AF-A0A6N7ZG08-F1
#
_entry.id   AF-A0A6N7ZG08-F1
#
_cell.length_a   1.000
_cell.length_b   1.000
_cell.length_c   1.000
_cell.angle_alpha   90.00
_cell.angle_beta   90.00
_cell.angle_gamma   90.00
#
_symmetry.space_group_name_H-M   'P 1'
#
loop_
_entity.id
_entity.type
_entity.pdbx_description
1 polymer ?
#
loop_
_entity_poly.entity_id
_entity_poly.type
_entity_poly.pdbx_seq_one_letter_code
_entity_poly.pdbx_strand_id
1 'polypeptide(L)'
;MTAPTPVVARSSGAWAHVDDVLGPSRTRFFGSGYRRTTPRLRDLRVTHRGDRSTLEALGSLDVEGTWSRKDGREQRQHLATTDALALAAQSVTALLATRFAPETAAAAAVTEVEVRASDTPLEDALDAFTVTAGIDAGDGAATHAFDAAVGPLAVRGRVRRPLAVESLADLSSVGALAALCGEGQTYGSGIVDHAVELRDGRRDGDDLVARCDVHADEDAVRLRGLEADRQPTLTLLDAFVAALQLGQVLLYDLDDLDRARSSTLWMRRTTVRASTAPRGTGPFTARARLARARVVERDGVPWRLADVVAGVGPYEVVCAVAHALPVAPATGDPVPAP
;
A
#
# COMPACT_ATOMS: atom_id res chain seq x y z
N MET A 1 -27.04 20.18 15.11
CA MET A 1 -25.84 20.53 14.33
C MET A 1 -24.71 20.77 15.32
N THR A 2 -24.02 19.71 15.74
CA THR A 2 -22.98 19.78 16.78
C THR A 2 -21.66 20.16 16.10
N ALA A 3 -21.08 21.28 16.53
CA ALA A 3 -19.76 21.73 16.09
C ALA A 3 -18.71 20.66 16.42
N PRO A 4 -17.67 20.47 15.58
CA PRO A 4 -16.61 19.51 15.86
C PRO A 4 -15.83 19.99 17.10
N THR A 5 -15.82 19.16 18.14
CA THR A 5 -15.00 19.38 19.34
C THR A 5 -13.52 19.34 18.96
N PRO A 6 -12.70 20.33 19.35
CA PRO A 6 -11.26 20.27 19.12
C PRO A 6 -10.68 19.20 20.05
N VAL A 7 -10.14 18.13 19.46
CA VAL A 7 -9.46 17.07 20.21
C VAL A 7 -8.01 17.48 20.40
N VAL A 8 -7.62 17.73 21.65
CA VAL A 8 -6.22 17.97 22.02
C VAL A 8 -5.53 16.60 22.06
N ALA A 9 -4.78 16.28 21.01
CA ALA A 9 -3.95 15.08 20.95
C ALA A 9 -2.92 15.09 22.09
N ARG A 10 -2.63 13.93 22.68
CA ARG A 10 -1.41 13.79 23.50
C ARG A 10 -0.23 14.18 22.62
N SER A 11 0.70 14.95 23.18
CA SER A 11 2.00 15.12 22.56
C SER A 11 2.65 13.73 22.53
N SER A 12 2.58 13.02 21.40
CA SER A 12 3.74 12.24 21.02
C SER A 12 4.87 13.27 20.97
N GLY A 13 5.69 13.28 22.02
CA GLY A 13 6.90 14.06 22.05
C GLY A 13 7.78 13.68 20.86
N ALA A 14 8.87 14.41 20.66
CA ALA A 14 9.85 13.99 19.67
C ALA A 14 10.28 12.54 19.97
N TRP A 15 10.34 11.70 18.93
CA TRP A 15 10.79 10.32 19.01
C TRP A 15 11.96 10.09 18.07
N ALA A 16 12.91 9.26 18.50
CA ALA A 16 14.11 8.97 17.73
C ALA A 16 13.79 8.00 16.59
N HIS A 17 12.96 6.98 16.86
CA HIS A 17 12.55 5.98 15.90
C HIS A 17 11.06 5.64 16.05
N VAL A 18 10.37 5.34 14.94
CA VAL A 18 8.93 5.05 14.96
C VAL A 18 8.54 3.84 15.82
N ASP A 19 9.44 2.87 15.97
CA ASP A 19 9.25 1.71 16.86
C ASP A 19 9.18 2.10 18.34
N ASP A 20 9.71 3.26 18.74
CA ASP A 20 9.60 3.77 20.12
C ASP A 20 8.15 4.08 20.48
N VAL A 21 7.31 4.36 19.48
CA VAL A 21 5.90 4.74 19.64
C VAL A 21 4.95 3.62 19.23
N LEU A 22 5.23 2.95 18.10
CA LEU A 22 4.34 1.90 17.58
C LEU A 22 4.69 0.50 18.10
N GLY A 23 5.84 0.35 18.74
CA GLY A 23 6.42 -0.93 19.12
C GLY A 23 7.20 -1.60 17.97
N PRO A 24 7.84 -2.76 18.23
CA PRO A 24 8.82 -3.36 17.33
C PRO A 24 8.27 -3.66 15.94
N SER A 25 8.92 -3.14 14.90
CA SER A 25 8.59 -3.31 13.47
C SER A 25 8.35 -4.77 13.08
N ARG A 26 9.16 -5.70 13.58
CA ARG A 26 9.04 -7.16 13.33
C ARG A 26 7.68 -7.77 13.68
N THR A 27 6.89 -7.09 14.51
CA THR A 27 5.57 -7.56 14.97
C THR A 27 4.40 -6.85 14.29
N ARG A 28 4.68 -5.84 13.44
CA ARG A 28 3.67 -4.97 12.83
C ARG A 28 3.61 -5.21 11.33
N PHE A 29 2.39 -5.24 10.78
CA PHE A 29 2.19 -5.34 9.33
C PHE A 29 2.96 -4.27 8.55
N PHE A 30 2.70 -2.98 8.81
CA PHE A 30 3.44 -1.87 8.18
C PHE A 30 4.88 -1.66 8.69
N GLY A 31 5.37 -2.50 9.62
CA GLY A 31 6.77 -2.46 10.06
C GLY A 31 7.63 -3.43 9.24
N SER A 32 7.33 -4.73 9.31
CA SER A 32 8.00 -5.73 8.47
C SER A 32 7.05 -6.79 7.90
N GLY A 33 5.78 -6.80 8.27
CA GLY A 33 4.84 -7.84 7.86
C GLY A 33 4.53 -7.83 6.37
N TYR A 34 4.38 -6.65 5.75
CA TYR A 34 4.12 -6.55 4.30
C TYR A 34 5.26 -7.15 3.46
N ARG A 35 6.50 -7.11 3.96
CA ARG A 35 7.68 -7.70 3.33
C ARG A 35 7.73 -9.21 3.43
N ARG A 36 6.91 -9.81 4.30
CA ARG A 36 6.79 -11.26 4.42
C ARG A 36 5.75 -11.83 3.47
N THR A 37 5.06 -10.97 2.71
CA THR A 37 4.05 -11.39 1.74
C THR A 37 4.64 -11.24 0.34
N THR A 38 4.65 -12.33 -0.42
CA THR A 38 5.09 -12.35 -1.83
C THR A 38 3.87 -12.50 -2.73
N PRO A 39 3.33 -11.40 -3.27
CA PRO A 39 2.26 -11.45 -4.25
C PRO A 39 2.77 -11.95 -5.61
N ARG A 40 2.07 -12.93 -6.20
CA ARG A 40 2.42 -13.51 -7.51
C ARG A 40 1.19 -13.62 -8.41
N LEU A 41 1.41 -13.39 -9.71
CA LEU A 41 0.45 -13.71 -10.78
C LEU A 41 0.81 -15.06 -11.42
N ARG A 42 -0.22 -15.85 -11.74
CA ARG A 42 -0.15 -17.15 -12.43
C ARG A 42 -1.21 -17.22 -13.53
N ASP A 43 -1.06 -18.17 -14.45
CA ASP A 43 -2.04 -18.46 -15.53
C ASP A 43 -2.50 -17.22 -16.31
N LEU A 44 -1.53 -16.34 -16.62
CA LEU A 44 -1.81 -15.06 -17.23
C LEU A 44 -2.20 -15.19 -18.71
N ARG A 45 -3.23 -14.47 -19.11
CA ARG A 45 -3.67 -14.28 -20.49
C ARG A 45 -3.77 -12.80 -20.80
N VAL A 46 -3.10 -12.36 -21.87
CA VAL A 46 -3.20 -10.99 -22.38
C VAL A 46 -3.94 -10.98 -23.72
N THR A 47 -4.73 -9.94 -23.98
CA THR A 47 -5.44 -9.75 -25.25
C THR A 47 -5.40 -8.28 -25.65
N HIS A 48 -5.12 -8.02 -26.92
CA HIS A 48 -5.08 -6.68 -27.50
C HIS A 48 -6.32 -6.46 -28.40
N ARG A 49 -7.05 -5.36 -28.18
CA ARG A 49 -8.21 -4.95 -28.99
C ARG A 49 -8.13 -3.45 -29.26
N GLY A 50 -7.58 -3.09 -30.43
CA GLY A 50 -7.26 -1.70 -30.75
C GLY A 50 -6.31 -1.10 -29.71
N ASP A 51 -6.69 0.03 -29.15
CA ASP A 51 -5.90 0.78 -28.17
C ASP A 51 -5.93 0.18 -26.76
N ARG A 52 -6.80 -0.80 -26.52
CA ARG A 52 -6.93 -1.42 -25.21
C ARG A 52 -6.23 -2.77 -25.16
N SER A 53 -5.44 -2.98 -24.12
CA SER A 53 -4.86 -4.29 -23.79
C SER A 53 -5.43 -4.74 -22.45
N THR A 54 -5.88 -5.99 -22.36
CA THR A 54 -6.48 -6.57 -21.15
C THR A 54 -5.75 -7.81 -20.69
N LEU A 55 -5.76 -8.06 -19.39
CA LEU A 55 -5.12 -9.18 -18.72
C LEU A 55 -6.13 -9.91 -17.83
N GLU A 56 -6.09 -11.23 -17.86
CA GLU A 56 -6.76 -12.14 -16.93
C GLU A 56 -5.68 -13.04 -16.30
N ALA A 57 -5.71 -13.25 -14.99
CA ALA A 57 -4.73 -14.07 -14.27
C ALA A 57 -5.31 -14.58 -12.94
N LEU A 58 -4.59 -15.52 -12.32
CA LEU A 58 -4.76 -15.90 -10.92
C LEU A 58 -3.69 -15.20 -10.06
N GLY A 59 -4.14 -14.46 -9.05
CA GLY A 59 -3.31 -13.92 -7.99
C GLY A 59 -3.14 -14.91 -6.84
N SER A 60 -2.02 -14.79 -6.14
CA SER A 60 -1.69 -15.61 -4.98
C SER A 60 -0.74 -14.87 -4.03
N LEU A 61 -0.80 -15.18 -2.74
CA LEU A 61 0.06 -14.62 -1.70
C LEU A 61 0.79 -15.76 -0.99
N ASP A 62 2.12 -15.79 -1.10
CA ASP A 62 2.95 -16.63 -0.25
C ASP A 62 3.38 -15.83 0.98
N VAL A 63 3.31 -16.40 2.18
CA VAL A 63 3.71 -15.71 3.42
C VAL A 63 4.78 -16.48 4.17
N GLU A 64 5.87 -15.77 4.51
CA GLU A 64 6.98 -16.32 5.28
C GLU A 64 6.99 -15.78 6.72
N GLY A 65 6.66 -16.66 7.67
CA GLY A 65 6.67 -16.35 9.09
C GLY A 65 5.50 -15.47 9.55
N THR A 66 5.69 -14.69 10.61
CA THR A 66 4.60 -13.94 11.25
C THR A 66 4.23 -12.68 10.48
N TRP A 67 3.03 -12.69 9.88
CA TRP A 67 2.46 -11.56 9.13
C TRP A 67 2.19 -10.32 10.00
N SER A 68 1.52 -10.48 11.14
CA SER A 68 1.26 -9.40 12.11
C SER A 68 0.87 -9.97 13.47
N ARG A 69 1.37 -9.37 14.55
CA ARG A 69 1.02 -9.75 15.92
C ARG A 69 0.44 -8.56 16.68
N LYS A 70 -0.64 -8.79 17.43
CA LYS A 70 -1.30 -7.78 18.27
C LYS A 70 -1.68 -8.42 19.59
N ASP A 71 -1.27 -7.81 20.70
CA ASP A 71 -1.52 -8.31 22.06
C ASP A 71 -1.13 -9.80 22.23
N GLY A 72 0.08 -10.15 21.78
CA GLY A 72 0.59 -11.53 21.83
C GLY A 72 -0.03 -12.52 20.85
N ARG A 73 -1.11 -12.16 20.13
CA ARG A 73 -1.82 -13.03 19.19
C ARG A 73 -1.49 -12.71 17.74
N GLU A 74 -1.31 -13.74 16.91
CA GLU A 74 -1.20 -13.56 15.46
C GLU A 74 -2.55 -13.09 14.89
N GLN A 75 -2.48 -12.20 13.90
CA GLN A 75 -3.66 -11.68 13.21
C GLN A 75 -3.99 -12.57 12.00
N ARG A 76 -5.29 -12.72 11.70
CA ARG A 76 -5.72 -13.42 10.48
C ARG A 76 -5.26 -12.63 9.26
N GLN A 77 -4.54 -13.31 8.36
CA GLN A 77 -4.08 -12.74 7.11
C GLN A 77 -5.26 -12.38 6.21
N HIS A 78 -5.13 -11.28 5.48
CA HIS A 78 -6.01 -10.91 4.40
C HIS A 78 -5.23 -10.26 3.27
N LEU A 79 -5.83 -10.21 2.07
CA LEU A 79 -5.30 -9.45 0.94
C LEU A 79 -5.21 -7.97 1.31
N ALA A 80 -3.98 -7.48 1.48
CA ALA A 80 -3.73 -6.11 1.90
C ALA A 80 -3.66 -5.14 0.71
N THR A 81 -3.77 -3.85 0.98
CA THR A 81 -3.58 -2.81 -0.04
C THR A 81 -2.18 -2.85 -0.67
N THR A 82 -1.14 -3.23 0.09
CA THR A 82 0.22 -3.42 -0.45
C THR A 82 0.23 -4.51 -1.52
N ASP A 83 -0.47 -5.62 -1.27
CA ASP A 83 -0.52 -6.76 -2.18
C ASP A 83 -1.33 -6.41 -3.44
N ALA A 84 -2.42 -5.67 -3.29
CA ALA A 84 -3.20 -5.19 -4.42
C ALA A 84 -2.43 -4.20 -5.30
N LEU A 85 -1.65 -3.30 -4.70
CA LEU A 85 -0.75 -2.40 -5.44
C LEU A 85 0.32 -3.19 -6.20
N ALA A 86 0.91 -4.18 -5.54
CA ALA A 86 1.93 -5.05 -6.12
C ALA A 86 1.40 -5.85 -7.32
N LEU A 87 0.25 -6.53 -7.16
CA LEU A 87 -0.38 -7.32 -8.23
C LEU A 87 -0.87 -6.43 -9.38
N ALA A 88 -1.37 -5.23 -9.10
CA ALA A 88 -1.73 -4.27 -10.14
C ALA A 88 -0.49 -3.81 -10.92
N ALA A 89 0.63 -3.52 -10.25
CA ALA A 89 1.88 -3.14 -10.90
C ALA A 89 2.49 -4.28 -11.74
N GLN A 90 2.42 -5.52 -11.27
CA GLN A 90 2.78 -6.71 -12.06
C GLN A 90 1.85 -6.88 -13.28
N SER A 91 0.54 -6.62 -13.13
CA SER A 91 -0.40 -6.66 -14.26
C SER A 91 -0.09 -5.59 -15.31
N VAL A 92 0.19 -4.36 -14.88
CA VAL A 92 0.59 -3.26 -15.77
C VAL A 92 1.93 -3.57 -16.46
N THR A 93 2.85 -4.22 -15.76
CA THR A 93 4.12 -4.71 -16.33
C THR A 93 3.85 -5.64 -17.50
N ALA A 94 3.03 -6.68 -17.31
CA ALA A 94 2.69 -7.63 -18.36
C ALA A 94 2.03 -6.96 -19.57
N LEU A 95 1.10 -6.04 -19.32
CA LEU A 95 0.39 -5.29 -20.37
C LEU A 95 1.32 -4.36 -21.17
N LEU A 96 2.26 -3.68 -20.53
CA LEU A 96 3.24 -2.83 -21.22
C LEU A 96 4.29 -3.66 -21.96
N ALA A 97 4.77 -4.74 -21.36
CA ALA A 97 5.77 -5.60 -21.95
C ALA A 97 5.26 -6.30 -23.22
N THR A 98 3.99 -6.72 -23.23
CA THR A 98 3.32 -7.33 -24.39
C THR A 98 3.00 -6.33 -25.49
N ARG A 99 2.46 -5.16 -25.12
CA ARG A 99 2.09 -4.14 -26.12
C ARG A 99 3.31 -3.50 -26.76
N PHE A 100 4.36 -3.25 -25.97
CA PHE A 100 5.58 -2.58 -26.40
C PHE A 100 6.77 -3.54 -26.33
N ALA A 101 7.53 -3.50 -25.23
CA ALA A 101 8.67 -4.36 -24.98
C ALA A 101 8.95 -4.41 -23.46
N PRO A 102 9.63 -5.47 -22.94
CA PRO A 102 10.00 -5.56 -21.54
C PRO A 102 10.78 -4.35 -21.01
N GLU A 103 11.65 -3.77 -21.82
CA GLU A 103 12.45 -2.56 -21.51
C GLU A 103 11.55 -1.33 -21.37
N THR A 104 10.45 -1.26 -22.13
CA THR A 104 9.47 -0.17 -21.99
C THR A 104 8.74 -0.29 -20.64
N ALA A 105 8.41 -1.50 -20.21
CA ALA A 105 7.85 -1.73 -18.89
C ALA A 105 8.86 -1.38 -17.78
N ALA A 106 10.11 -1.80 -17.91
CA ALA A 106 11.20 -1.49 -16.97
C ALA A 106 11.39 0.02 -16.76
N ALA A 107 11.35 0.79 -17.85
CA ALA A 107 11.45 2.24 -17.83
C ALA A 107 10.12 2.95 -17.50
N ALA A 108 8.99 2.26 -17.39
CA ALA A 108 7.71 2.88 -17.02
C ALA A 108 7.62 3.17 -15.52
N ALA A 109 6.79 4.14 -15.13
CA ALA A 109 6.56 4.53 -13.73
C ALA A 109 5.08 4.82 -13.48
N VAL A 110 4.57 4.37 -12.33
CA VAL A 110 3.21 4.70 -11.90
C VAL A 110 3.23 6.12 -11.34
N THR A 111 2.42 6.99 -11.93
CA THR A 111 2.33 8.40 -11.51
C THR A 111 1.14 8.67 -10.61
N GLU A 112 0.09 7.85 -10.72
CA GLU A 112 -1.10 7.94 -9.88
C GLU A 112 -1.68 6.55 -9.70
N VAL A 113 -2.12 6.24 -8.48
CA VAL A 113 -2.91 5.04 -8.20
C VAL A 113 -3.96 5.33 -7.13
N GLU A 114 -5.14 4.77 -7.34
CA GLU A 114 -6.25 4.74 -6.40
C GLU A 114 -6.63 3.28 -6.16
N VAL A 115 -6.73 2.89 -4.89
CA VAL A 115 -7.26 1.60 -4.46
C VAL A 115 -8.54 1.83 -3.69
N ARG A 116 -9.59 1.09 -4.04
CA ARG A 116 -10.85 1.01 -3.30
C ARG A 116 -10.99 -0.39 -2.73
N ALA A 117 -11.13 -0.46 -1.41
CA ALA A 117 -11.39 -1.73 -0.76
C ALA A 117 -12.87 -2.12 -0.91
N SER A 118 -13.10 -3.43 -0.81
CA SER A 118 -14.42 -4.00 -0.58
C SER A 118 -14.85 -3.80 0.88
N ASP A 119 -16.14 -4.02 1.15
CA ASP A 119 -16.68 -4.09 2.50
C ASP A 119 -16.34 -5.40 3.24
N THR A 120 -15.86 -6.40 2.49
CA THR A 120 -15.51 -7.73 3.00
C THR A 120 -14.04 -8.03 2.69
N PRO A 121 -13.21 -8.37 3.71
CA PRO A 121 -11.83 -8.73 3.50
C PRO A 121 -11.75 -10.10 2.81
N LEU A 122 -10.80 -10.26 1.88
CA LEU A 122 -10.44 -11.59 1.36
C LEU A 122 -9.46 -12.23 2.34
N GLU A 123 -9.96 -13.15 3.16
CA GLU A 123 -9.18 -13.88 4.17
C GLU A 123 -8.94 -15.35 3.79
N ASP A 124 -9.74 -15.86 2.85
CA ASP A 124 -9.70 -17.23 2.34
C ASP A 124 -9.27 -17.23 0.87
N ALA A 125 -8.82 -18.38 0.35
CA ALA A 125 -8.36 -18.54 -1.03
C ALA A 125 -7.21 -17.58 -1.43
N LEU A 126 -6.33 -17.26 -0.49
CA LEU A 126 -5.15 -16.41 -0.75
C LEU A 126 -4.11 -17.11 -1.66
N ASP A 127 -4.25 -18.41 -1.89
CA ASP A 127 -3.45 -19.22 -2.81
C ASP A 127 -3.93 -19.14 -4.28
N ALA A 128 -5.18 -18.74 -4.51
CA ALA A 128 -5.75 -18.52 -5.84
C ALA A 128 -6.99 -17.61 -5.83
N PHE A 129 -6.87 -16.39 -6.36
CA PHE A 129 -7.99 -15.47 -6.57
C PHE A 129 -7.88 -14.75 -7.91
N THR A 130 -9.01 -14.28 -8.45
CA THR A 130 -9.03 -13.63 -9.77
C THR A 130 -8.31 -12.29 -9.77
N VAL A 131 -7.48 -12.06 -10.78
CA VAL A 131 -6.92 -10.75 -11.12
C VAL A 131 -7.26 -10.41 -12.57
N THR A 132 -7.83 -9.23 -12.78
CA THR A 132 -8.02 -8.66 -14.12
C THR A 132 -7.40 -7.29 -14.20
N ALA A 133 -6.92 -6.90 -15.38
CA ALA A 133 -6.40 -5.57 -15.62
C ALA A 133 -6.62 -5.10 -17.06
N GLY A 134 -6.57 -3.79 -17.27
CA GLY A 134 -6.63 -3.14 -18.56
C GLY A 134 -5.74 -1.91 -18.61
N ILE A 135 -5.16 -1.66 -19.78
CA ILE A 135 -4.46 -0.41 -20.08
C ILE A 135 -5.00 0.17 -21.39
N ASP A 136 -5.33 1.46 -21.36
CA ASP A 136 -5.73 2.22 -22.55
C ASP A 136 -4.48 2.93 -23.09
N ALA A 137 -3.88 2.30 -24.09
CA ALA A 137 -2.59 2.68 -24.66
C ALA A 137 -2.75 3.18 -26.11
N GLY A 138 -3.58 4.20 -26.29
CA GLY A 138 -3.78 4.83 -27.60
C GLY A 138 -2.54 5.52 -28.17
N ASP A 139 -2.61 5.86 -29.45
CA ASP A 139 -1.46 6.27 -30.26
C ASP A 139 -0.68 7.46 -29.67
N GLY A 140 0.61 7.24 -29.40
CA GLY A 140 1.61 8.28 -29.13
C GLY A 140 1.61 8.90 -27.72
N ALA A 141 0.60 8.68 -26.88
CA ALA A 141 0.58 9.25 -25.53
C ALA A 141 1.68 8.65 -24.64
N ALA A 142 2.43 9.49 -23.90
CA ALA A 142 3.45 9.00 -22.96
C ALA A 142 2.88 8.54 -21.61
N THR A 143 1.59 8.82 -21.36
CA THR A 143 0.89 8.47 -20.12
C THR A 143 -0.40 7.75 -20.45
N HIS A 144 -0.62 6.61 -19.81
CA HIS A 144 -1.73 5.71 -20.06
C HIS A 144 -2.54 5.50 -18.79
N ALA A 145 -3.87 5.46 -18.92
CA ALA A 145 -4.74 5.05 -17.84
C ALA A 145 -4.74 3.52 -17.74
N PHE A 146 -4.79 3.00 -16.52
CA PHE A 146 -4.99 1.59 -16.27
C PHE A 146 -6.05 1.36 -15.20
N ASP A 147 -6.69 0.20 -15.26
CA ASP A 147 -7.60 -0.31 -14.25
C ASP A 147 -7.26 -1.78 -13.96
N ALA A 148 -7.51 -2.21 -12.73
CA ALA A 148 -7.37 -3.60 -12.32
C ALA A 148 -8.38 -3.96 -11.23
N ALA A 149 -8.78 -5.23 -11.20
CA ALA A 149 -9.46 -5.84 -10.06
C ALA A 149 -8.55 -6.91 -9.50
N VAL A 150 -8.20 -6.80 -8.21
CA VAL A 150 -7.36 -7.76 -7.49
C VAL A 150 -8.20 -8.38 -6.39
N GLY A 151 -8.74 -9.57 -6.64
CA GLY A 151 -9.79 -10.13 -5.81
C GLY A 151 -10.94 -9.12 -5.65
N PRO A 152 -11.33 -8.76 -4.42
CA PRO A 152 -12.40 -7.79 -4.19
C PRO A 152 -11.92 -6.31 -4.22
N LEU A 153 -10.63 -6.03 -4.41
CA LEU A 153 -10.11 -4.66 -4.45
C LEU A 153 -10.09 -4.12 -5.88
N ALA A 154 -10.59 -2.89 -6.06
CA ALA A 154 -10.51 -2.18 -7.34
C ALA A 154 -9.34 -1.20 -7.32
N VAL A 155 -8.50 -1.25 -8.36
CA VAL A 155 -7.33 -0.40 -8.54
C VAL A 155 -7.47 0.37 -9.85
N ARG A 156 -7.16 1.67 -9.84
CA ARG A 156 -7.12 2.51 -11.05
C ARG A 156 -5.94 3.45 -10.96
N GLY A 157 -5.36 3.82 -12.10
CA GLY A 157 -4.21 4.70 -12.06
C GLY A 157 -3.75 5.19 -13.41
N ARG A 158 -2.57 5.82 -13.38
CA ARG A 158 -1.84 6.29 -14.56
C ARG A 158 -0.41 5.80 -14.50
N VAL A 159 0.06 5.33 -15.64
CA VAL A 159 1.46 4.93 -15.84
C VAL A 159 2.06 5.79 -16.94
N ARG A 160 3.27 6.31 -16.69
CA ARG A 160 4.07 7.04 -17.67
C ARG A 160 5.17 6.12 -18.20
N ARG A 161 5.35 6.08 -19.51
CA ARG A 161 6.42 5.33 -20.19
C ARG A 161 7.27 6.25 -21.07
N PRO A 162 8.52 5.87 -21.41
CA PRO A 162 9.25 6.52 -22.50
C PRO A 162 8.53 6.36 -23.84
N LEU A 163 8.92 7.12 -24.86
CA LEU A 163 8.47 6.86 -26.23
C LEU A 163 8.95 5.49 -26.68
N ALA A 164 8.04 4.69 -27.25
CA ALA A 164 8.31 3.33 -27.70
C ALA A 164 7.46 3.06 -28.96
N VAL A 165 7.95 2.17 -29.81
CA VAL A 165 7.19 1.63 -30.95
C VAL A 165 6.34 0.47 -30.46
N GLU A 166 5.08 0.42 -30.87
CA GLU A 166 4.22 -0.72 -30.56
C GLU A 166 4.74 -1.98 -31.25
N SER A 167 4.95 -3.04 -30.47
CA SER A 167 5.28 -4.35 -31.03
C SER A 167 4.03 -5.20 -31.20
N LEU A 168 3.00 -4.99 -30.38
CA LEU A 168 1.80 -5.84 -30.27
C LEU A 168 2.17 -7.34 -30.28
N ALA A 169 3.25 -7.69 -29.57
CA ALA A 169 3.76 -9.04 -29.59
C ALA A 169 2.76 -9.97 -28.90
N ASP A 170 2.20 -10.92 -29.66
CA ASP A 170 1.41 -12.00 -29.10
C ASP A 170 2.34 -12.91 -28.27
N LEU A 171 2.34 -12.75 -26.95
CA LEU A 171 2.97 -13.72 -26.04
C LEU A 171 2.14 -15.01 -26.03
N SER A 172 2.40 -15.89 -26.99
CA SER A 172 1.67 -17.16 -27.16
C SER A 172 2.29 -18.34 -26.40
N SER A 173 3.31 -18.14 -25.57
CA SER A 173 3.70 -19.14 -24.59
C SER A 173 3.58 -18.59 -23.18
N VAL A 174 2.74 -19.25 -22.37
CA VAL A 174 2.55 -19.03 -20.93
C VAL A 174 3.91 -18.94 -20.19
N GLY A 175 4.96 -19.58 -20.72
CA GLY A 175 6.32 -19.51 -20.17
C GLY A 175 7.00 -18.14 -20.27
N ALA A 176 6.75 -17.34 -21.32
CA ALA A 176 7.32 -15.99 -21.45
C ALA A 176 6.62 -14.97 -20.54
N LEU A 177 5.31 -15.13 -20.31
CA LEU A 177 4.57 -14.33 -19.32
C LEU A 177 5.01 -14.62 -17.88
N ALA A 178 5.25 -15.90 -17.56
CA ALA A 178 5.80 -16.29 -16.26
C ALA A 178 7.21 -15.70 -16.03
N ALA A 179 8.06 -15.61 -17.07
CA ALA A 179 9.36 -14.95 -16.96
C ALA A 179 9.26 -13.42 -16.76
N LEU A 180 8.18 -12.79 -17.25
CA LEU A 180 7.94 -11.35 -17.11
C LEU A 180 7.26 -10.96 -15.79
N CYS A 181 6.66 -11.90 -15.07
CA CYS A 181 5.95 -11.66 -13.80
C CYS A 181 6.45 -12.56 -12.65
N GLY A 182 7.54 -13.31 -12.86
CA GLY A 182 8.10 -14.28 -11.93
C GLY A 182 9.07 -13.69 -10.91
N GLU A 183 10.14 -14.40 -10.60
CA GLU A 183 11.16 -13.91 -9.65
C GLU A 183 11.88 -12.65 -10.15
N GLY A 184 12.25 -11.78 -9.21
CA GLY A 184 12.96 -10.53 -9.49
C GLY A 184 12.06 -9.37 -9.92
N GLN A 185 10.74 -9.46 -9.80
CA GLN A 185 9.86 -8.32 -10.03
C GLN A 185 10.06 -7.24 -8.96
N THR A 186 10.20 -5.98 -9.40
CA THR A 186 10.26 -4.80 -8.52
C THR A 186 9.09 -4.78 -7.55
N TYR A 187 7.87 -4.97 -8.06
CA TYR A 187 6.63 -5.05 -7.28
C TYR A 187 6.20 -6.50 -6.96
N GLY A 188 7.15 -7.42 -6.86
CA GLY A 188 6.94 -8.81 -6.44
C GLY A 188 7.96 -9.17 -5.38
N SER A 189 8.88 -10.08 -5.68
CA SER A 189 9.93 -10.47 -4.74
C SER A 189 10.85 -9.31 -4.33
N GLY A 190 11.01 -8.28 -5.16
CA GLY A 190 11.85 -7.11 -4.83
C GLY A 190 11.31 -6.22 -3.70
N ILE A 191 9.99 -6.25 -3.43
CA ILE A 191 9.41 -5.49 -2.31
C ILE A 191 9.93 -6.01 -0.96
N VAL A 192 10.26 -7.29 -0.87
CA VAL A 192 10.75 -7.92 0.36
C VAL A 192 12.03 -7.23 0.86
N ASP A 193 12.85 -6.76 -0.07
CA ASP A 193 14.15 -6.14 0.19
C ASP A 193 14.03 -4.67 0.57
N HIS A 194 12.88 -4.03 0.34
CA HIS A 194 12.66 -2.61 0.68
C HIS A 194 12.20 -2.46 2.14
N ALA A 195 13.00 -1.83 3.00
CA ALA A 195 12.66 -1.52 4.38
C ALA A 195 12.48 -0.02 4.59
N VAL A 196 11.25 0.41 4.86
CA VAL A 196 10.95 1.79 5.25
C VAL A 196 11.34 2.04 6.70
N GLU A 197 12.23 3.02 6.91
CA GLU A 197 12.65 3.49 8.23
C GLU A 197 12.22 4.94 8.46
N LEU A 198 11.63 5.21 9.63
CA LEU A 198 11.18 6.53 10.04
C LEU A 198 11.89 6.95 11.35
N ARG A 199 12.57 8.10 11.30
CA ARG A 199 13.37 8.66 12.40
C ARG A 199 13.06 10.12 12.67
N ASP A 200 13.50 10.61 13.83
CA ASP A 200 13.48 12.03 14.21
C ASP A 200 12.09 12.68 14.10
N GLY A 201 11.07 11.91 14.48
CA GLY A 201 9.69 12.33 14.35
C GLY A 201 9.29 13.34 15.40
N ARG A 202 8.57 14.38 14.98
CA ARG A 202 8.13 15.48 15.86
C ARG A 202 6.86 16.12 15.33
N ARG A 203 6.09 16.73 16.24
CA ARG A 203 4.96 17.58 15.88
C ARG A 203 5.43 18.93 15.32
N ASP A 204 4.77 19.38 14.27
CA ASP A 204 4.92 20.70 13.66
C ASP A 204 3.51 21.26 13.39
N GLY A 205 2.93 21.93 14.38
CA GLY A 205 1.50 22.27 14.38
C GLY A 205 0.63 21.00 14.37
N ASP A 206 -0.31 20.94 13.42
CA ASP A 206 -1.19 19.76 13.23
C ASP A 206 -0.49 18.61 12.50
N ASP A 207 0.69 18.85 11.92
CA ASP A 207 1.46 17.86 11.20
C ASP A 207 2.38 17.05 12.13
N LEU A 208 2.62 15.79 11.76
CA LEU A 208 3.72 14.97 12.23
C LEU A 208 4.77 14.89 11.12
N VAL A 209 5.98 15.34 11.40
CA VAL A 209 7.10 15.35 10.46
C VAL A 209 8.18 14.39 10.94
N ALA A 210 8.68 13.56 10.04
CA ALA A 210 9.75 12.60 10.29
C ALA A 210 10.71 12.53 9.08
N ARG A 211 11.92 12.05 9.34
CA ARG A 211 12.86 11.63 8.30
C ARG A 211 12.49 10.22 7.83
N CYS A 212 12.49 9.99 6.52
CA CYS A 212 12.18 8.71 5.89
C CYS A 212 13.36 8.25 5.05
N ASP A 213 13.88 7.07 5.34
CA ASP A 213 14.91 6.39 4.55
C ASP A 213 14.35 5.02 4.12
N VAL A 214 14.68 4.60 2.91
CA VAL A 214 14.39 3.25 2.42
C VAL A 214 15.72 2.49 2.39
N HIS A 215 15.76 1.33 3.02
CA HIS A 215 16.88 0.42 2.87
C HIS A 215 16.49 -0.62 1.85
N ALA A 216 17.17 -0.65 0.71
CA ALA A 216 17.01 -1.67 -0.31
C ALA A 216 18.38 -2.31 -0.54
N ASP A 217 18.40 -3.61 -0.81
CA ASP A 217 19.64 -4.30 -1.15
C ASP A 217 20.10 -3.88 -2.56
N GLU A 218 21.23 -3.17 -2.64
CA GLU A 218 21.83 -2.74 -3.91
C GLU A 218 22.37 -3.93 -4.72
N ASP A 219 22.71 -5.03 -4.04
CA ASP A 219 23.20 -6.27 -4.65
C ASP A 219 22.06 -7.21 -5.06
N ALA A 220 20.80 -6.84 -4.81
CA ALA A 220 19.64 -7.60 -5.25
C ALA A 220 19.69 -7.84 -6.77
N VAL A 221 19.36 -9.06 -7.17
CA VAL A 221 19.29 -9.51 -8.57
C VAL A 221 18.65 -8.44 -9.44
N ARG A 222 19.19 -8.19 -10.64
CA ARG A 222 18.63 -7.26 -11.63
C ARG A 222 17.11 -7.33 -11.65
N LEU A 223 16.48 -6.32 -11.05
CA LEU A 223 15.04 -6.25 -10.92
C LEU A 223 14.39 -6.12 -12.31
N ARG A 224 13.14 -6.52 -12.38
CA ARG A 224 12.33 -6.57 -13.60
C ARG A 224 11.01 -5.86 -13.39
N GLY A 225 10.36 -5.58 -14.52
CA GLY A 225 9.05 -4.98 -14.55
C GLY A 225 9.05 -3.52 -14.17
N LEU A 226 7.85 -3.00 -13.89
CA LEU A 226 7.62 -1.59 -13.69
C LEU A 226 8.62 -0.96 -12.70
N GLU A 227 9.26 0.12 -13.15
CA GLU A 227 10.27 0.90 -12.41
C GLU A 227 11.62 0.21 -12.15
N ALA A 228 11.89 -0.96 -12.74
CA ALA A 228 13.16 -1.67 -12.56
C ALA A 228 14.40 -0.82 -12.90
N ASP A 229 14.35 -0.03 -13.97
CA ASP A 229 15.48 0.82 -14.40
C ASP A 229 15.79 1.98 -13.43
N ARG A 230 14.95 2.18 -12.41
CA ARG A 230 15.10 3.23 -11.40
C ARG A 230 15.55 2.71 -10.05
N GLN A 231 15.63 1.40 -9.89
CA GLN A 231 15.97 0.81 -8.60
C GLN A 231 17.48 0.89 -8.33
N PRO A 232 17.89 1.05 -7.05
CA PRO A 232 17.02 1.23 -5.88
C PRO A 232 16.50 2.67 -5.75
N THR A 233 15.20 2.82 -5.47
CA THR A 233 14.57 4.13 -5.21
C THR A 233 13.36 3.99 -4.27
N LEU A 234 12.96 5.09 -3.63
CA LEU A 234 11.63 5.18 -2.99
C LEU A 234 10.53 4.81 -3.99
N THR A 235 9.68 3.84 -3.66
CA THR A 235 8.52 3.46 -4.48
C THR A 235 7.22 4.06 -3.93
N LEU A 236 6.13 3.95 -4.71
CA LEU A 236 4.80 4.32 -4.21
C LEU A 236 4.37 3.46 -3.01
N LEU A 237 4.84 2.20 -2.94
CA LEU A 237 4.52 1.29 -1.85
C LEU A 237 5.24 1.71 -0.57
N ASP A 238 6.51 2.11 -0.69
CA ASP A 238 7.30 2.66 0.41
C ASP A 238 6.65 3.94 0.97
N ALA A 239 6.26 4.86 0.08
CA ALA A 239 5.56 6.08 0.45
C ALA A 239 4.23 5.80 1.16
N PHE A 240 3.46 4.81 0.67
CA PHE A 240 2.24 4.36 1.32
C PHE A 240 2.51 3.76 2.71
N VAL A 241 3.51 2.89 2.86
CA VAL A 241 3.89 2.30 4.15
C VAL A 241 4.33 3.39 5.13
N ALA A 242 5.18 4.33 4.71
CA ALA A 242 5.61 5.47 5.54
C ALA A 242 4.41 6.30 6.01
N ALA A 243 3.50 6.64 5.09
CA ALA A 243 2.29 7.41 5.39
C ALA A 243 1.41 6.70 6.42
N LEU A 244 1.21 5.38 6.29
CA LEU A 244 0.37 4.62 7.22
C LEU A 244 1.01 4.46 8.60
N GLN A 245 2.34 4.33 8.68
CA GLN A 245 3.01 4.32 9.98
C GLN A 245 2.83 5.66 10.70
N LEU A 246 3.04 6.80 10.02
CA LEU A 246 2.76 8.11 10.63
C LEU A 246 1.28 8.31 10.95
N GLY A 247 0.39 7.84 10.08
CA GLY A 247 -1.05 7.85 10.30
C GLY A 247 -1.47 7.07 11.54
N GLN A 248 -0.84 5.92 11.80
CA GLN A 248 -1.07 5.13 13.02
C GLN A 248 -0.65 5.92 14.26
N VAL A 249 0.52 6.56 14.26
CA VAL A 249 0.94 7.44 15.39
C VAL A 249 -0.12 8.51 15.65
N LEU A 250 -0.54 9.21 14.59
CA LEU A 250 -1.52 10.29 14.71
C LEU A 250 -2.89 9.82 15.24
N LEU A 251 -3.39 8.67 14.76
CA LEU A 251 -4.69 8.11 15.21
C LEU A 251 -4.63 7.65 16.66
N TYR A 252 -3.54 7.00 17.05
CA TYR A 252 -3.33 6.50 18.41
C TYR A 252 -3.23 7.66 19.40
N ASP A 253 -2.54 8.74 19.02
CA ASP A 253 -2.51 9.99 19.80
C ASP A 253 -3.89 10.66 19.90
N LEU A 254 -4.67 10.64 18.80
CA LEU A 254 -5.99 11.26 18.74
C LEU A 254 -7.00 10.56 19.65
N ASP A 255 -6.94 9.22 19.71
CA ASP A 255 -7.92 8.39 20.41
C ASP A 255 -7.46 7.92 21.80
N ASP A 256 -6.27 8.33 22.24
CA ASP A 256 -5.61 7.86 23.47
C ASP A 256 -5.52 6.33 23.54
N LEU A 257 -5.10 5.73 22.41
CA LEU A 257 -5.03 4.29 22.24
C LEU A 257 -3.59 3.83 22.04
N ASP A 258 -3.14 2.90 22.86
CA ASP A 258 -2.00 2.07 22.49
C ASP A 258 -2.38 1.14 21.34
N ARG A 259 -1.41 0.79 20.49
CA ARG A 259 -1.62 -0.17 19.39
C ARG A 259 -2.30 -1.45 19.86
N ALA A 260 -1.90 -1.99 21.01
CA ALA A 260 -2.47 -3.23 21.57
C ALA A 260 -3.99 -3.15 21.80
N ARG A 261 -4.50 -1.95 22.13
CA ARG A 261 -5.92 -1.68 22.45
C ARG A 261 -6.74 -1.20 21.26
N SER A 262 -6.09 -0.85 20.14
CA SER A 262 -6.79 -0.48 18.91
C SER A 262 -7.53 -1.68 18.30
N SER A 263 -8.48 -1.44 17.40
CA SER A 263 -9.00 -2.48 16.49
C SER A 263 -8.22 -2.49 15.17
N THR A 264 -8.59 -3.36 14.23
CA THR A 264 -7.99 -3.37 12.88
C THR A 264 -8.33 -2.07 12.16
N LEU A 265 -7.33 -1.47 11.50
CA LEU A 265 -7.52 -0.27 10.69
C LEU A 265 -8.02 -0.67 9.30
N TRP A 266 -9.25 -0.27 8.97
CA TRP A 266 -9.88 -0.51 7.69
C TRP A 266 -9.55 0.61 6.72
N MET A 267 -8.92 0.27 5.60
CA MET A 267 -8.62 1.21 4.53
C MET A 267 -9.76 1.18 3.51
N ARG A 268 -10.54 2.25 3.41
CA ARG A 268 -11.68 2.31 2.48
C ARG A 268 -11.27 2.79 1.09
N ARG A 269 -10.33 3.74 1.07
CA ARG A 269 -9.77 4.31 -0.16
C ARG A 269 -8.35 4.79 0.10
N THR A 270 -7.45 4.45 -0.80
CA THR A 270 -6.06 4.92 -0.80
C THR A 270 -5.78 5.59 -2.14
N THR A 271 -5.15 6.75 -2.13
CA THR A 271 -4.63 7.38 -3.34
C THR A 271 -3.17 7.73 -3.14
N VAL A 272 -2.33 7.43 -4.12
CA VAL A 272 -0.92 7.83 -4.16
C VAL A 272 -0.66 8.55 -5.48
N ARG A 273 -0.03 9.72 -5.43
CA ARG A 273 0.34 10.52 -6.61
C ARG A 273 1.81 10.91 -6.53
N ALA A 274 2.53 10.74 -7.63
CA ALA A 274 3.90 11.18 -7.77
C ALA A 274 3.94 12.50 -8.56
N SER A 275 4.51 13.54 -7.95
CA SER A 275 4.76 14.82 -8.64
C SER A 275 5.92 14.70 -9.64
N THR A 276 6.96 13.97 -9.27
CA THR A 276 8.13 13.66 -10.10
C THR A 276 8.62 12.24 -9.82
N ALA A 277 9.50 11.71 -10.67
CA ALA A 277 10.20 10.48 -10.33
C ALA A 277 11.11 10.71 -9.11
N PRO A 278 11.06 9.86 -8.07
CA PRO A 278 12.01 9.90 -6.97
C PRO A 278 13.42 9.58 -7.47
N ARG A 279 14.42 9.99 -6.68
CA ARG A 279 15.83 9.68 -6.91
C ARG A 279 16.42 9.13 -5.62
N GLY A 280 16.97 7.92 -5.72
CA GLY A 280 17.60 7.24 -4.60
C GLY A 280 16.63 6.85 -3.49
N THR A 281 17.19 6.40 -2.38
CA THR A 281 16.45 5.78 -1.28
C THR A 281 16.31 6.66 -0.04
N GLY A 282 16.88 7.87 -0.07
CA GLY A 282 16.68 8.87 0.97
C GLY A 282 17.94 9.69 1.28
N PRO A 283 17.88 10.54 2.32
CA PRO A 283 16.70 10.78 3.15
C PRO A 283 15.63 11.63 2.46
N PHE A 284 14.38 11.27 2.71
CA PHE A 284 13.20 12.06 2.35
C PHE A 284 12.56 12.67 3.60
N THR A 285 11.85 13.79 3.42
CA THR A 285 10.94 14.30 4.45
C THR A 285 9.58 13.60 4.30
N ALA A 286 9.08 13.02 5.38
CA ALA A 286 7.72 12.54 5.51
C ALA A 286 6.93 13.47 6.42
N ARG A 287 5.82 14.01 5.94
CA ARG A 287 4.90 14.88 6.70
C ARG A 287 3.50 14.29 6.60
N ALA A 288 2.81 14.10 7.72
CA ALA A 288 1.46 13.56 7.74
C ALA A 288 0.56 14.34 8.70
N ARG A 289 -0.74 14.38 8.40
CA ARG A 289 -1.79 14.91 9.28
C ARG A 289 -3.07 14.12 9.15
N LEU A 290 -3.97 14.30 10.11
CA LEU A 290 -5.33 13.79 10.01
C LEU A 290 -6.26 14.87 9.45
N ALA A 291 -7.06 14.50 8.46
CA ALA A 291 -8.14 15.34 7.92
C ALA A 291 -9.49 14.66 8.11
N ARG A 292 -10.57 15.44 8.16
CA ARG A 292 -11.96 14.96 8.22
C ARG A 292 -12.22 13.93 9.33
N ALA A 293 -11.48 14.05 10.44
CA ALA A 293 -11.58 13.16 11.58
C ALA A 293 -12.96 13.33 12.27
N ARG A 294 -13.66 12.22 12.47
CA ARG A 294 -14.97 12.19 13.15
C ARG A 294 -15.24 10.81 13.74
N VAL A 295 -16.17 10.74 14.67
CA VAL A 295 -16.72 9.48 15.18
C VAL A 295 -18.11 9.28 14.62
N VAL A 296 -18.44 8.05 14.21
CA VAL A 296 -19.79 7.65 13.81
C VAL A 296 -20.18 6.40 14.59
N GLU A 297 -21.46 6.27 14.94
CA GLU A 297 -22.00 5.05 15.52
C GLU A 297 -22.37 4.05 14.41
N ARG A 298 -21.97 2.79 14.58
CA ARG A 298 -22.36 1.68 13.70
C ARG A 298 -22.56 0.42 14.54
N ASP A 299 -23.75 -0.14 14.49
CA ASP A 299 -24.11 -1.37 15.21
C ASP A 299 -23.83 -1.30 16.72
N GLY A 300 -24.03 -0.11 17.32
CA GLY A 300 -23.77 0.16 18.74
C GLY A 300 -22.28 0.28 19.12
N VAL A 301 -21.40 0.33 18.12
CA VAL A 301 -19.95 0.52 18.30
C VAL A 301 -19.56 1.89 17.72
N PRO A 302 -18.78 2.71 18.46
CA PRO A 302 -18.22 3.94 17.92
C PRO A 302 -17.06 3.63 16.96
N TRP A 303 -17.07 4.24 15.79
CA TRP A 303 -16.03 4.13 14.77
C TRP A 303 -15.37 5.47 14.50
N ARG A 304 -14.04 5.52 14.65
CA ARG A 304 -13.21 6.63 14.17
C ARG A 304 -13.09 6.55 12.66
N LEU A 305 -13.42 7.63 11.96
CA LEU A 305 -13.12 7.84 10.55
C LEU A 305 -12.19 9.04 10.43
N ALA A 306 -11.15 8.92 9.62
CA ALA A 306 -10.25 10.02 9.28
C ALA A 306 -9.61 9.78 7.91
N ASP A 307 -9.01 10.82 7.32
CA ASP A 307 -8.01 10.63 6.29
C ASP A 307 -6.63 10.86 6.87
N VAL A 308 -5.72 9.94 6.62
CA VAL A 308 -4.28 10.21 6.72
C VAL A 308 -3.88 10.91 5.44
N VAL A 309 -3.47 12.17 5.52
CA VAL A 309 -2.94 12.95 4.40
C VAL A 309 -1.45 13.12 4.63
N ALA A 310 -0.62 12.60 3.73
CA ALA A 310 0.82 12.60 3.88
C ALA A 310 1.55 12.99 2.59
N GLY A 311 2.68 13.68 2.74
CA GLY A 311 3.70 13.84 1.71
C GLY A 311 4.95 13.04 2.12
N VAL A 312 5.48 12.20 1.23
CA VAL A 312 6.71 11.42 1.44
C VAL A 312 7.59 11.58 0.21
N GLY A 313 8.62 12.42 0.31
CA GLY A 313 9.41 12.81 -0.86
C GLY A 313 8.53 13.41 -1.97
N PRO A 314 8.58 12.92 -3.22
CA PRO A 314 7.73 13.43 -4.31
C PRO A 314 6.31 12.87 -4.31
N TYR A 315 5.96 11.99 -3.37
CA TYR A 315 4.65 11.33 -3.30
C TYR A 315 3.69 12.05 -2.37
N GLU A 316 2.46 12.24 -2.82
CA GLU A 316 1.29 12.57 -1.99
C GLU A 316 0.47 11.30 -1.77
N VAL A 317 0.15 11.00 -0.52
CA VAL A 317 -0.63 9.84 -0.09
C VAL A 317 -1.86 10.31 0.68
N VAL A 318 -3.04 9.81 0.32
CA VAL A 318 -4.27 10.03 1.08
C VAL A 318 -4.95 8.69 1.33
N CYS A 319 -5.14 8.36 2.60
CA CYS A 319 -5.75 7.10 3.03
C CYS A 319 -6.98 7.39 3.89
N ALA A 320 -8.17 7.13 3.35
CA ALA A 320 -9.42 7.18 4.10
C ALA A 320 -9.56 5.93 4.95
N VAL A 321 -9.37 6.08 6.25
CA VAL A 321 -9.29 4.98 7.21
C VAL A 321 -10.46 4.97 8.18
N ALA A 322 -10.73 3.81 8.76
CA ALA A 322 -11.66 3.65 9.86
C ALA A 322 -11.18 2.60 10.86
N HIS A 323 -11.44 2.79 12.15
CA HIS A 323 -11.30 1.72 13.15
C HIS A 323 -12.35 1.87 14.24
N ALA A 324 -12.79 0.74 14.78
CA ALA A 324 -13.64 0.73 15.97
C ALA A 324 -12.85 1.25 17.18
N LEU A 325 -13.50 2.10 17.97
CA LEU A 325 -13.00 2.55 19.26
C LEU A 325 -13.43 1.56 20.34
N PRO A 326 -12.62 1.35 21.39
CA PRO A 326 -13.02 0.53 22.52
C PRO A 326 -14.29 1.11 23.18
N VAL A 327 -15.29 0.26 23.38
CA VAL A 327 -16.45 0.61 24.21
C VAL A 327 -16.00 0.50 25.66
N ALA A 328 -16.17 1.56 26.46
CA ALA A 328 -15.93 1.46 27.90
C ALA A 328 -16.84 0.37 28.49
N PRO A 329 -16.35 -0.52 29.36
CA PRO A 329 -17.22 -1.47 30.04
C PRO A 329 -18.31 -0.69 30.78
N ALA A 330 -19.56 -1.13 30.64
CA ALA A 330 -20.68 -0.50 31.32
C ALA A 330 -20.38 -0.44 32.82
N THR A 331 -20.27 0.77 33.37
CA THR A 331 -20.15 0.97 34.81
C THR A 331 -21.44 0.52 35.46
N GLY A 332 -21.39 -0.61 36.16
CA GLY A 332 -22.35 -0.96 37.22
C GLY A 332 -23.18 -2.21 36.96
N ASP A 333 -22.66 -3.36 37.37
CA ASP A 333 -23.49 -4.26 38.17
C ASP A 333 -23.25 -3.91 39.64
N PRO A 334 -24.29 -3.58 40.44
CA PRO A 334 -24.11 -3.37 41.86
C PRO A 334 -23.71 -4.70 42.49
N VAL A 335 -22.55 -4.71 43.16
CA VAL A 335 -22.13 -5.80 44.05
C VAL A 335 -23.28 -6.07 45.02
N PRO A 336 -23.82 -7.30 45.11
CA PRO A 336 -24.82 -7.60 46.12
C PRO A 336 -24.17 -7.44 47.49
N ALA A 337 -24.76 -6.57 48.31
CA ALA A 337 -24.37 -6.38 49.71
C ALA A 337 -24.55 -7.69 50.50
N PRO A 338 -23.71 -7.91 51.55
CA PRO A 338 -23.54 -9.20 52.22
C PRO A 338 -24.78 -9.76 52.92
#